data_AF-A0A5P9PFZ1-F1
#
_entry.id   AF-A0A5P9PFZ1-F1
#
_cell.length_a   1.000
_cell.length_b   1.000
_cell.length_c   1.000
_cell.angle_alpha   90.00
_cell.angle_beta   90.00
_cell.angle_gamma   90.00
#
_symmetry.space_group_name_H-M   'P 1'
#
loop_
_entity.id
_entity.type
_entity.pdbx_description
1 polymer ?
#
loop_
_entity_poly.entity_id
_entity_poly.type
_entity_poly.pdbx_seq_one_letter_code
_entity_poly.pdbx_strand_id
1 'polypeptide(L)'
;MTRREVELAAQRVREASARLTATLVETRRDLETAKAELEREKAEAKADDRFAERARSGRAGRDMQRIQELVDRGRLGWDDVLLGRGEEWMTNAVRRSMGQLKNAIERGGLDEADAWATRADDDEYFDDPLGASSAG
;
A
#
# COMPACT_ATOMS: atom_id res chain seq x y z
N MET A 1 -30.84 44.93 38.60
CA MET A 1 -29.95 43.76 38.43
C MET A 1 -29.20 43.55 39.74
N THR A 2 -29.36 42.41 40.38
CA THR A 2 -28.76 42.13 41.69
C THR A 2 -27.37 41.54 41.54
N ARG A 3 -26.50 41.73 42.55
CA ARG A 3 -25.15 41.13 42.59
C ARG A 3 -25.18 39.62 42.34
N ARG A 4 -26.21 38.94 42.84
CA ARG A 4 -26.46 37.51 42.67
C ARG A 4 -26.77 37.12 41.22
N GLU A 5 -27.50 37.95 40.48
CA GLU A 5 -27.78 37.73 39.05
C GLU A 5 -26.50 37.84 38.21
N VAL A 6 -25.62 38.80 38.53
CA VAL A 6 -24.32 38.97 37.86
C VAL A 6 -23.39 37.78 38.14
N GLU A 7 -23.32 37.32 39.39
CA GLU A 7 -22.52 36.15 39.78
C GLU A 7 -23.01 34.87 39.08
N LEU A 8 -24.32 34.66 39.00
CA LEU A 8 -24.93 33.54 38.25
C LEU A 8 -24.65 33.62 36.75
N ALA A 9 -24.76 34.80 36.14
CA ALA A 9 -24.45 35.00 34.73
C ALA A 9 -22.95 34.70 34.45
N ALA A 10 -22.05 35.20 35.30
CA ALA A 10 -20.62 34.92 35.19
C ALA A 10 -20.30 33.43 35.33
N GLN A 11 -20.97 32.72 36.24
CA GLN A 11 -20.81 31.28 36.38
C GLN A 11 -21.27 30.52 35.14
N ARG A 12 -22.44 30.87 34.57
CA ARG A 12 -22.95 30.26 33.34
C ARG A 12 -22.02 30.48 32.15
N VAL A 13 -21.45 31.68 32.02
CA VAL A 13 -20.46 31.98 30.98
C VAL A 13 -19.22 31.11 31.16
N ARG A 14 -18.70 30.96 32.39
CA ARG A 14 -17.54 30.09 32.66
C ARG A 14 -17.83 28.63 32.32
N GLU A 15 -19.00 28.11 32.70
CA GLU A 15 -19.41 26.74 32.39
C GLU A 15 -19.59 26.53 30.88
N ALA A 16 -20.20 27.48 30.17
CA ALA A 16 -20.36 27.44 28.73
C ALA A 16 -18.99 27.46 28.01
N SER A 17 -18.09 28.35 28.44
CA SER A 17 -16.72 28.42 27.90
C SER A 17 -15.93 27.14 28.17
N ALA A 18 -16.05 26.55 29.36
CA ALA A 18 -15.38 25.29 29.68
C ALA A 18 -15.90 24.13 28.80
N ARG A 19 -17.22 24.05 28.59
CA ARG A 19 -17.83 23.07 27.69
C ARG A 19 -17.38 23.26 26.25
N LEU A 20 -17.39 24.50 25.75
CA LEU A 20 -16.91 24.82 24.40
C LEU A 20 -15.45 24.43 24.20
N THR A 21 -14.58 24.75 25.17
CA THR A 21 -13.16 24.34 25.11
C THR A 21 -13.03 22.83 25.10
N ALA A 22 -13.79 22.10 25.92
CA ALA A 22 -13.77 20.64 25.92
C ALA A 22 -14.19 20.07 24.55
N THR A 23 -15.28 20.58 23.97
CA THR A 23 -15.74 20.18 22.64
C THR A 23 -14.73 20.51 21.55
N LEU A 24 -14.06 21.67 21.61
CA LEU A 24 -13.00 22.02 20.65
C LEU A 24 -11.78 21.10 20.75
N VAL A 25 -11.43 20.67 21.97
CA VAL A 25 -10.32 19.72 22.17
C VAL A 25 -10.70 18.34 21.65
N GLU A 26 -11.93 17.90 21.88
CA GLU A 26 -12.46 16.61 21.40
C GLU A 26 -12.52 16.58 19.87
N THR A 27 -13.19 17.56 19.26
CA THR A 27 -13.26 17.68 17.79
C THR A 27 -11.89 17.78 17.13
N ARG A 28 -10.92 18.47 17.75
CA ARG A 28 -9.55 18.48 17.25
C ARG A 28 -8.91 17.09 17.28
N ARG A 29 -9.13 16.30 18.34
CA ARG A 29 -8.61 14.92 18.40
C ARG A 29 -9.24 14.04 17.34
N ASP A 30 -10.56 14.14 17.15
CA ASP A 30 -11.28 13.37 16.13
C ASP A 30 -10.77 13.70 14.72
N LEU A 31 -10.52 14.98 14.44
CA LEU A 31 -9.95 15.42 13.15
C LEU A 31 -8.53 14.89 12.92
N GLU A 32 -7.67 14.89 13.95
CA GLU A 32 -6.33 14.33 13.81
C GLU A 32 -6.35 12.82 13.58
N THR A 33 -7.25 12.09 14.25
CA THR A 33 -7.48 10.66 14.01
C THR A 33 -7.96 10.40 12.57
N ALA A 34 -9.02 11.09 12.14
CA ALA A 34 -9.55 10.94 10.79
C ALA A 34 -8.53 11.30 9.70
N LYS A 35 -7.69 12.31 9.95
CA LYS A 35 -6.59 12.67 9.06
C LYS A 35 -5.54 11.56 8.99
N ALA A 36 -5.16 10.97 10.13
CA ALA A 36 -4.20 9.87 10.16
C ALA A 36 -4.74 8.62 9.43
N GLU A 37 -6.03 8.32 9.58
CA GLU A 37 -6.70 7.24 8.84
C GLU A 37 -6.71 7.52 7.34
N LEU A 38 -7.11 8.72 6.91
CA LEU A 38 -7.10 9.10 5.50
C LEU A 38 -5.69 9.03 4.88
N GLU A 39 -4.65 9.46 5.60
CA GLU A 39 -3.28 9.38 5.11
C GLU A 39 -2.79 7.91 5.01
N ARG A 40 -3.25 7.02 5.89
CA ARG A 40 -3.00 5.57 5.76
C ARG A 40 -3.70 4.99 4.54
N GLU A 41 -4.99 5.27 4.35
CA GLU A 41 -5.76 4.81 3.19
C GLU A 41 -5.13 5.28 1.87
N LYS A 42 -4.69 6.55 1.79
CA LYS A 42 -3.98 7.06 0.62
C LYS A 42 -2.65 6.36 0.40
N ALA A 43 -1.90 6.06 1.47
CA ALA A 43 -0.63 5.35 1.37
C ALA A 43 -0.84 3.92 0.87
N GLU A 44 -1.87 3.23 1.36
CA GLU A 44 -2.27 1.90 0.92
C GLU A 44 -2.70 1.90 -0.55
N ALA A 45 -3.61 2.80 -0.95
CA ALA A 45 -4.05 2.92 -2.34
C ALA A 45 -2.89 3.21 -3.30
N LYS A 46 -1.93 4.06 -2.89
CA LYS A 46 -0.74 4.35 -3.68
C LYS A 46 0.20 3.15 -3.77
N ALA A 47 0.28 2.32 -2.72
CA ALA A 47 1.07 1.08 -2.76
C ALA A 47 0.43 0.07 -3.71
N ASP A 48 -0.89 -0.05 -3.69
CA ASP A 48 -1.66 -0.93 -4.59
C ASP A 48 -1.50 -0.50 -6.06
N ASP A 49 -1.62 0.80 -6.35
CA ASP A 49 -1.41 1.34 -7.71
C ASP A 49 -0.01 1.04 -8.24
N ARG A 50 1.02 1.25 -7.40
CA ARG A 50 2.42 0.94 -7.77
C ARG A 50 2.62 -0.55 -7.99
N PHE A 51 2.01 -1.40 -7.18
CA PHE A 51 2.10 -2.85 -7.35
C PHE A 51 1.43 -3.29 -8.65
N ALA A 52 0.24 -2.79 -8.95
CA ALA A 52 -0.46 -3.05 -10.19
C ALA A 52 0.35 -2.57 -11.41
N GLU A 53 0.97 -1.38 -11.34
CA GLU A 53 1.85 -0.88 -12.40
C GLU A 53 3.08 -1.77 -12.62
N ARG A 54 3.73 -2.23 -11.54
CA ARG A 54 4.86 -3.19 -11.62
C ARG A 54 4.43 -4.52 -12.22
N ALA A 55 3.22 -4.99 -11.90
CA ALA A 55 2.67 -6.20 -12.50
C ALA A 55 2.38 -5.99 -13.99
N ARG A 56 1.69 -4.92 -14.39
CA ARG A 56 1.40 -4.60 -15.81
C ARG A 56 2.66 -4.45 -16.66
N SER A 57 3.67 -3.78 -16.12
CA SER A 57 4.97 -3.57 -16.79
C SER A 57 5.86 -4.81 -16.84
N GLY A 58 5.47 -5.91 -16.18
CA GLY A 58 6.28 -7.14 -16.11
C GLY A 58 7.45 -7.07 -15.14
N ARG A 59 7.70 -5.92 -14.49
CA ARG A 59 8.75 -5.75 -13.48
C ARG A 59 8.55 -6.62 -12.24
N ALA A 60 7.30 -6.99 -11.92
CA ALA A 60 7.00 -7.95 -10.87
C ALA A 60 7.18 -9.43 -11.31
N GLY A 61 7.62 -9.66 -12.55
CA GLY A 61 7.78 -10.97 -13.17
C GLY A 61 6.66 -11.32 -14.16
N ARG A 62 6.95 -12.22 -15.11
CA ARG A 62 6.01 -12.66 -16.16
C ARG A 62 4.72 -13.27 -15.59
N ASP A 63 4.83 -14.04 -14.52
CA ASP A 63 3.67 -14.65 -13.88
C ASP A 63 2.74 -13.59 -13.29
N MET A 64 3.30 -12.56 -12.64
CA MET A 64 2.54 -11.43 -12.08
C MET A 64 1.89 -10.58 -13.18
N GLN A 65 2.56 -10.37 -14.30
CA GLN A 65 1.98 -9.71 -15.47
C GLN A 65 0.76 -10.45 -15.99
N ARG A 66 0.87 -11.78 -16.11
CA ARG A 66 -0.23 -12.63 -16.57
C ARG A 66 -1.41 -12.63 -15.60
N ILE A 67 -1.15 -12.63 -14.29
CA ILE A 67 -2.19 -12.50 -13.27
C ILE A 67 -2.89 -11.14 -13.39
N GLN A 68 -2.12 -10.05 -13.50
CA GLN A 68 -2.66 -8.70 -13.66
C GLN A 68 -3.51 -8.56 -14.93
N GLU A 69 -3.12 -9.18 -16.04
CA GLU A 69 -3.95 -9.21 -17.25
C GLU A 69 -5.30 -9.93 -17.03
N LEU A 70 -5.31 -11.02 -16.25
CA LEU A 70 -6.55 -11.74 -15.93
C LEU A 70 -7.46 -10.90 -15.02
N VAL A 71 -6.86 -10.19 -14.06
CA VAL A 71 -7.57 -9.25 -13.18
C VAL A 71 -8.13 -8.06 -13.97
N ASP A 72 -7.33 -7.43 -14.83
CA ASP A 72 -7.76 -6.30 -15.67
C ASP A 72 -8.89 -6.69 -16.64
N ARG A 73 -8.93 -7.96 -17.07
CA ARG A 73 -10.02 -8.51 -17.90
C ARG A 73 -11.24 -8.95 -17.09
N GLY A 74 -11.23 -8.81 -15.76
CA GLY A 74 -12.31 -9.22 -14.87
C GLY A 74 -12.52 -10.74 -14.80
N ARG A 75 -11.53 -11.54 -15.24
CA ARG A 75 -11.62 -13.01 -15.20
C ARG A 75 -11.28 -13.59 -13.83
N LEU A 76 -10.67 -12.79 -12.98
CA LEU A 76 -10.14 -13.19 -11.68
C LEU A 76 -10.11 -11.97 -10.76
N GLY A 77 -10.49 -12.12 -9.50
CA GLY A 77 -10.28 -11.08 -8.47
C GLY A 77 -8.93 -11.24 -7.79
N TRP A 78 -8.33 -10.13 -7.34
CA TRP A 78 -7.13 -10.19 -6.47
C TRP A 78 -7.40 -11.00 -5.20
N ASP A 79 -8.60 -10.88 -4.63
CA ASP A 79 -9.04 -11.66 -3.47
C ASP A 79 -8.99 -13.17 -3.74
N ASP A 80 -9.39 -13.62 -4.94
CA ASP A 80 -9.36 -15.03 -5.28
C ASP A 80 -7.92 -15.56 -5.38
N VAL A 81 -6.99 -14.75 -5.89
CA VAL A 81 -5.57 -15.13 -5.97
C VAL A 81 -4.94 -15.17 -4.58
N LEU A 82 -5.19 -14.14 -3.77
CA LEU A 82 -4.63 -13.99 -2.42
C LEU A 82 -5.17 -15.04 -1.45
N LEU A 83 -6.45 -15.41 -1.58
CA LEU A 83 -7.08 -16.48 -0.80
C LEU A 83 -6.80 -17.88 -1.33
N GLY A 84 -6.02 -18.02 -2.41
CA GLY A 84 -5.65 -19.32 -2.96
C GLY A 84 -6.79 -20.05 -3.69
N ARG A 85 -7.80 -19.32 -4.17
CA ARG A 85 -8.94 -19.85 -4.93
C ARG A 85 -8.67 -19.88 -6.44
N GLY A 86 -7.58 -19.29 -6.90
CA GLY A 86 -7.09 -19.36 -8.29
C GLY A 86 -6.28 -20.62 -8.58
N GLU A 87 -5.65 -20.66 -9.77
CA GLU A 87 -4.72 -21.74 -10.12
C GLU A 87 -3.47 -21.70 -9.24
N GLU A 88 -2.90 -22.87 -8.92
CA GLU A 88 -1.78 -23.01 -7.97
C GLU A 88 -0.56 -22.17 -8.35
N TRP A 89 -0.26 -22.04 -9.65
CA TRP A 89 0.86 -21.20 -10.12
C TRP A 89 0.64 -19.72 -9.80
N MET A 90 -0.61 -19.25 -9.76
CA MET A 90 -0.95 -17.86 -9.46
C MET A 90 -0.68 -17.55 -7.99
N THR A 91 -1.14 -18.42 -7.09
CA THR A 91 -0.89 -18.31 -5.66
C THR A 91 0.61 -18.41 -5.34
N ASN A 92 1.32 -19.32 -6.01
CA ASN A 92 2.77 -19.46 -5.85
C ASN A 92 3.54 -18.23 -6.38
N ALA A 93 3.11 -17.62 -7.49
CA ALA A 93 3.68 -16.39 -8.00
C ALA A 93 3.49 -15.23 -7.00
N VAL A 94 2.27 -15.02 -6.50
CA VAL A 94 1.99 -13.96 -5.52
C VAL A 94 2.76 -14.18 -4.23
N ARG A 95 2.85 -15.43 -3.73
CA ARG A 95 3.63 -15.74 -2.53
C ARG A 95 5.12 -15.43 -2.69
N ARG A 96 5.71 -15.72 -3.86
CA ARG A 96 7.10 -15.36 -4.18
C ARG A 96 7.28 -13.85 -4.22
N SER A 97 6.42 -13.13 -4.92
CA SER A 97 6.49 -11.66 -5.02
C SER A 97 6.27 -10.97 -3.67
N MET A 98 5.37 -11.46 -2.82
CA MET A 98 5.17 -10.97 -1.45
C MET A 98 6.39 -11.23 -0.57
N GLY A 99 7.02 -12.41 -0.70
CA GLY A 99 8.27 -12.73 -0.01
C GLY A 99 9.41 -11.77 -0.41
N GLN A 100 9.52 -11.45 -1.71
CA GLN A 100 10.49 -10.47 -2.22
C GLN A 100 10.19 -9.04 -1.72
N LEU A 101 8.92 -8.63 -1.73
CA LEU A 101 8.49 -7.32 -1.23
C LEU A 101 8.80 -7.16 0.27
N LYS A 102 8.48 -8.18 1.06
CA LYS A 102 8.78 -8.21 2.49
C LYS A 102 10.28 -8.09 2.75
N ASN A 103 11.11 -8.86 2.04
CA ASN A 103 12.56 -8.80 2.16
C ASN A 103 13.15 -7.43 1.76
N ALA A 104 12.54 -6.73 0.79
CA ALA A 104 13.01 -5.42 0.36
C ALA A 104 12.61 -4.30 1.33
N ILE A 105 11.40 -4.39 1.92
CA ILE A 105 10.96 -3.50 3.00
C ILE A 105 11.87 -3.66 4.23
N GLU A 106 12.22 -4.91 4.58
CA GLU A 106 13.11 -5.21 5.71
C GLU A 106 14.56 -4.72 5.51
N ARG A 107 15.01 -4.50 4.27
CA ARG A 107 16.41 -4.10 3.97
C ARG A 107 16.67 -2.60 3.84
N GLY A 108 15.66 -1.75 3.64
CA GLY A 108 15.92 -0.32 3.49
C GLY A 108 14.81 0.52 2.82
N GLY A 109 13.72 -0.10 2.36
CA GLY A 109 12.54 0.59 1.87
C GLY A 109 12.21 0.29 0.41
N LEU A 110 10.96 0.57 0.02
CA LEU A 110 10.39 0.25 -1.29
C LEU A 110 11.17 0.82 -2.50
N ASP A 111 12.00 1.84 -2.27
CA ASP A 111 12.84 2.49 -3.27
C ASP A 111 14.13 1.68 -3.56
N GLU A 112 14.67 0.92 -2.59
CA GLU A 112 15.75 -0.05 -2.86
C GLU A 112 15.22 -1.27 -3.61
N ALA A 113 13.97 -1.69 -3.37
CA ALA A 113 13.34 -2.75 -4.14
C ALA A 113 13.32 -2.43 -5.66
N ASP A 114 13.08 -1.17 -6.02
CA ASP A 114 13.15 -0.68 -7.40
C ASP A 114 14.59 -0.70 -7.95
N ALA A 115 15.58 -0.37 -7.14
CA ALA A 115 16.99 -0.40 -7.54
C ALA A 115 17.51 -1.83 -7.82
N TRP A 116 17.04 -2.83 -7.06
CA TRP A 116 17.41 -4.23 -7.26
C TRP A 116 16.67 -4.89 -8.44
N ALA A 117 15.40 -4.55 -8.67
CA ALA A 117 14.66 -5.04 -9.84
C ALA A 117 15.26 -4.53 -11.17
N THR A 118 15.79 -3.31 -11.17
CA THR A 118 16.45 -2.73 -12.36
C THR A 118 17.84 -3.33 -12.62
N ARG A 119 18.47 -3.94 -11.61
CA ARG A 119 19.83 -4.51 -11.72
C ARG A 119 19.84 -5.97 -12.17
N ALA A 120 18.71 -6.68 -12.07
CA ALA A 120 18.58 -8.07 -12.52
C ALA A 120 18.39 -8.21 -14.05
N ASP A 121 18.13 -7.10 -14.76
CA ASP A 121 18.09 -7.08 -16.23
C ASP A 121 19.50 -6.96 -16.86
N ASP A 122 20.55 -6.73 -16.06
CA ASP A 122 21.96 -6.67 -16.49
C ASP A 122 22.70 -8.01 -16.30
N ASP A 123 22.00 -9.12 -16.00
CA ASP A 123 22.59 -10.47 -16.02
C ASP A 123 22.73 -10.95 -17.47
N GLU A 124 23.70 -10.32 -18.12
CA GLU A 124 24.61 -10.81 -19.14
C GLU A 124 25.26 -12.13 -18.68
N TYR A 125 24.50 -13.22 -18.44
CA TYR A 125 25.10 -14.50 -18.05
C TYR A 125 24.16 -15.70 -18.25
N PHE A 126 23.76 -16.03 -19.48
CA PHE A 126 23.48 -17.41 -19.92
C PHE A 126 23.29 -17.47 -21.45
N ASP A 127 24.34 -17.11 -22.20
CA ASP A 127 24.40 -17.32 -23.65
C ASP A 127 25.51 -18.33 -24.01
N ASP A 128 25.53 -19.46 -23.29
CA ASP A 128 26.21 -20.66 -23.78
C ASP A 128 25.39 -21.92 -23.47
N PRO A 129 24.48 -22.33 -24.37
CA PRO A 129 24.00 -23.68 -24.43
C PRO A 129 24.87 -24.44 -25.44
N LEU A 130 25.86 -25.16 -24.93
CA LEU A 130 26.68 -26.14 -25.65
C LEU A 130 26.03 -26.72 -26.93
N GLY A 131 26.61 -26.36 -28.08
CA GLY A 131 26.89 -27.35 -29.13
C GLY A 131 26.14 -27.25 -30.47
N ALA A 132 26.93 -26.90 -31.48
CA ALA A 132 26.96 -27.50 -32.83
C ALA A 132 26.11 -26.92 -33.97
N SER A 133 26.81 -26.40 -34.98
CA SER A 133 26.65 -26.68 -36.43
C SER A 133 27.76 -25.90 -37.19
N SER A 134 28.86 -26.52 -37.61
CA SER A 134 29.08 -27.29 -38.86
C SER A 134 29.41 -26.42 -40.10
N ALA A 135 30.49 -26.84 -40.77
CA ALA A 135 30.85 -26.65 -42.18
C ALA A 135 31.31 -25.27 -42.69
N GLY A 136 32.57 -25.23 -43.15
CA GLY A 136 33.20 -24.15 -43.92
C GLY A 136 34.72 -24.26 -43.89
#